data_AF-E1ZPU3-F1
#
_entry.id   AF-E1ZPU3-F1
#
_cell.length_a   1.000
_cell.length_b   1.000
_cell.length_c   1.000
_cell.angle_alpha   90.00
_cell.angle_beta   90.00
_cell.angle_gamma   90.00
#
_symmetry.space_group_name_H-M   'P 1'
#
loop_
_entity.id
_entity.type
_entity.pdbx_description
1 polymer ?
#
loop_
_entity_poly.entity_id
_entity_poly.type
_entity_poly.pdbx_seq_one_letter_code
_entity_poly.pdbx_strand_id
1 'polypeptide(L)'
;SWPFNAPVDLRQYPDYAETVSRPMDFGTIKRRIDVGLYRHPDEFLSDVRLVFDNARLYNKPGSDVHVMANTLQVGARVAGVGGWVGGG
;
A
#
# COMPACT_ATOMS: atom_id res chain seq x y z
N SER A 1 -6.63 -0.30 -7.99
CA SER A 1 -6.56 -1.51 -8.84
C SER A 1 -6.53 -2.73 -7.94
N TRP A 2 -7.28 -3.79 -8.26
CA TRP A 2 -7.03 -5.11 -7.67
C TRP A 2 -5.56 -5.47 -7.94
N PRO A 3 -4.74 -5.92 -6.97
CA PRO A 3 -5.06 -6.63 -5.72
C PRO A 3 -5.19 -5.74 -4.45
N PHE A 4 -5.05 -4.43 -4.54
CA PHE A 4 -4.85 -3.57 -3.36
C PHE A 4 -6.14 -3.05 -2.70
N ASN A 5 -7.31 -3.46 -3.18
CA ASN A 5 -8.59 -2.86 -2.78
C ASN A 5 -9.22 -3.47 -1.51
N ALA A 6 -8.73 -4.64 -1.07
CA ALA A 6 -9.24 -5.36 0.08
C ALA A 6 -8.09 -6.01 0.86
N PRO A 7 -8.29 -6.37 2.14
CA PRO A 7 -7.30 -7.09 2.92
C PRO A 7 -6.89 -8.40 2.23
N VAL A 8 -5.63 -8.79 2.38
CA VAL A 8 -5.15 -10.11 1.93
C VAL A 8 -5.88 -11.21 2.71
N ASP A 9 -6.43 -12.20 2.00
CA ASP A 9 -7.11 -13.34 2.62
C ASP A 9 -6.09 -14.30 3.25
N LEU A 10 -5.95 -14.22 4.58
CA LEU A 10 -5.03 -15.07 5.34
C LEU A 10 -5.37 -16.56 5.28
N ARG A 11 -6.58 -16.95 4.85
CA ARG A 11 -6.90 -18.37 4.62
C ARG A 11 -6.24 -18.88 3.34
N GLN A 12 -6.06 -17.99 2.36
CA GLN A 12 -5.38 -18.29 1.11
C GLN A 12 -3.86 -18.07 1.21
N TYR A 13 -3.44 -17.09 2.00
CA TYR A 13 -2.04 -16.68 2.20
C TYR A 13 -1.70 -16.64 3.70
N PRO A 14 -1.60 -17.81 4.37
CA PRO A 14 -1.40 -17.87 5.82
C PRO A 14 -0.06 -17.30 6.28
N ASP A 15 0.98 -17.41 5.44
CA ASP A 15 2.33 -16.89 5.68
C ASP A 15 2.42 -15.35 5.55
N TYR A 16 1.36 -14.70 5.05
CA TYR A 16 1.32 -13.24 4.90
C TYR A 16 1.47 -12.55 6.26
N ALA A 17 0.84 -13.08 7.31
CA ALA A 17 0.93 -12.50 8.66
C ALA A 17 2.30 -12.72 9.33
N GLU A 18 3.10 -13.68 8.86
CA GLU A 18 4.46 -13.91 9.33
C GLU A 18 5.45 -12.95 8.66
N THR A 19 5.15 -12.56 7.42
CA THR A 19 6.01 -11.67 6.61
C THR A 19 5.66 -10.19 6.80
N VAL A 20 4.36 -9.86 6.87
CA VAL A 20 3.84 -8.49 6.90
C VAL A 20 3.31 -8.16 8.29
N SER A 21 4.07 -7.33 9.01
CA SER A 21 3.75 -6.94 10.39
C SER A 21 2.55 -6.00 10.54
N ARG A 22 2.25 -5.20 9.51
CA ARG A 22 1.14 -4.25 9.49
C ARG A 22 0.38 -4.32 8.17
N PRO A 23 -0.57 -5.26 8.01
CA PRO A 23 -1.40 -5.34 6.81
C PRO A 23 -2.13 -4.03 6.52
N MET A 24 -2.19 -3.63 5.24
CA MET A 24 -2.91 -2.45 4.79
C MET A 24 -3.40 -2.61 3.36
N ASP A 25 -4.56 -2.03 3.06
CA ASP A 25 -5.21 -2.03 1.75
C ASP A 25 -6.05 -0.76 1.55
N PHE A 26 -6.40 -0.42 0.31
CA PHE A 26 -7.14 0.81 -0.01
C PHE A 26 -8.59 0.79 0.50
N GLY A 27 -9.21 -0.37 0.68
CA GLY A 27 -10.53 -0.48 1.30
C GLY A 27 -10.48 -0.08 2.77
N THR A 28 -9.47 -0.55 3.50
CA THR A 28 -9.21 -0.15 4.90
C THR A 28 -8.90 1.35 5.00
N ILE A 29 -8.05 1.89 4.13
CA ILE A 29 -7.73 3.32 4.09
C ILE A 29 -8.99 4.15 3.82
N LYS A 30 -9.81 3.75 2.84
CA LYS A 30 -11.07 4.43 2.56
C LYS A 30 -11.98 4.46 3.79
N ARG A 31 -12.15 3.31 4.46
CA ARG A 31 -12.95 3.25 5.69
C ARG A 31 -12.40 4.20 6.78
N ARG A 32 -11.07 4.27 6.94
CA ARG A 32 -10.42 5.18 7.89
C ARG A 32 -10.67 6.66 7.57
N ILE A 33 -10.69 7.03 6.29
CA ILE A 33 -11.11 8.37 5.85
C ILE A 33 -12.57 8.62 6.21
N ASP A 34 -13.46 7.70 5.85
CA ASP A 34 -14.91 7.85 6.03
C ASP A 34 -15.30 8.07 7.51
N VAL A 35 -14.53 7.47 8.44
CA VAL A 35 -14.75 7.61 9.89
C VAL A 35 -13.85 8.65 10.57
N GLY A 36 -13.10 9.45 9.80
CA GLY A 36 -12.26 10.54 10.32
C GLY A 36 -11.09 10.10 11.19
N LEU A 37 -10.50 8.93 10.91
CA LEU A 37 -9.40 8.37 11.73
C LEU A 37 -8.03 8.99 11.44
N TYR A 38 -7.87 9.69 10.32
CA TYR A 38 -6.63 10.41 10.02
C TYR A 38 -6.71 11.84 10.53
N ARG A 39 -5.82 12.20 11.46
CA ARG A 39 -5.72 13.56 12.00
C ARG A 39 -4.89 14.46 11.11
N HIS A 40 -3.91 13.86 10.42
CA HIS A 40 -2.97 14.56 9.56
C HIS A 40 -2.86 13.86 8.19
N PRO A 41 -2.68 14.62 7.09
CA PRO A 41 -2.48 14.03 5.76
C PRO A 41 -1.33 13.02 5.69
N ASP A 42 -0.28 13.21 6.50
CA ASP A 42 0.88 12.32 6.52
C ASP A 42 0.54 10.91 7.03
N GLU A 43 -0.45 10.76 7.90
CA GLU A 43 -0.92 9.44 8.37
C GLU A 43 -1.59 8.67 7.23
N PHE A 44 -2.43 9.34 6.45
CA PHE A 44 -3.03 8.78 5.24
C PHE A 44 -1.95 8.41 4.21
N LEU A 45 -1.00 9.31 3.95
CA LEU A 45 0.09 9.05 3.01
C LEU A 45 0.99 7.89 3.46
N SER A 46 1.23 7.75 4.77
CA SER A 46 1.96 6.64 5.36
C SER A 46 1.27 5.31 5.07
N ASP A 47 -0.05 5.21 5.30
CA ASP A 47 -0.80 3.99 5.00
C ASP A 47 -0.84 3.69 3.49
N VAL A 48 -0.95 4.70 2.62
CA VAL A 48 -0.87 4.50 1.16
C VAL A 48 0.48 3.90 0.75
N ARG A 49 1.59 4.39 1.32
CA ARG A 49 2.92 3.82 1.05
C ARG A 49 3.01 2.39 1.57
N LEU A 50 2.45 2.14 2.76
CA LEU A 50 2.45 0.83 3.40
C LEU A 50 1.77 -0.25 2.54
N VAL A 51 0.69 0.08 1.82
CA VAL A 51 0.07 -0.85 0.85
C VAL A 51 1.09 -1.37 -0.17
N PHE A 52 1.88 -0.47 -0.76
CA PHE A 52 2.85 -0.83 -1.79
C PHE A 52 4.11 -1.49 -1.20
N ASP A 53 4.56 -1.04 -0.02
CA ASP A 53 5.71 -1.63 0.68
C ASP A 53 5.42 -3.08 1.09
N ASN A 54 4.24 -3.34 1.65
CA ASN A 54 3.81 -4.70 2.00
C ASN A 54 3.69 -5.60 0.76
N ALA A 55 3.18 -5.05 -0.34
CA ALA A 55 3.08 -5.78 -1.60
C ALA A 55 4.47 -6.20 -2.12
N ARG A 56 5.46 -5.30 -2.10
CA ARG A 56 6.83 -5.63 -2.50
C ARG A 56 7.53 -6.58 -1.54
N LEU A 57 7.27 -6.45 -0.24
CA LEU A 57 7.88 -7.29 0.78
C LEU A 57 7.43 -8.75 0.63
N TYR A 58 6.13 -8.97 0.43
CA TYR A 58 5.57 -10.31 0.31
C TYR A 58 5.76 -10.94 -1.08
N ASN A 59 5.65 -10.15 -2.14
CA ASN A 59 5.68 -10.66 -3.51
C ASN A 59 7.09 -10.60 -4.11
N LYS A 60 7.54 -11.72 -4.69
CA LYS A 60 8.86 -11.83 -5.35
C LYS A 60 9.07 -10.71 -6.38
N PRO A 61 10.28 -10.14 -6.48
CA PRO A 61 10.62 -9.22 -7.55
C PRO A 61 10.29 -9.81 -8.93
N GLY A 62 9.63 -9.01 -9.78
CA GLY A 62 9.21 -9.42 -11.12
C GLY A 62 7.86 -10.13 -11.20
N SER A 63 7.22 -10.48 -10.07
CA SER A 63 5.82 -10.92 -10.07
C SER A 63 4.87 -9.79 -10.46
N ASP A 64 3.69 -10.12 -11.01
CA ASP A 64 2.70 -9.13 -11.45
C ASP A 64 2.35 -8.13 -10.34
N VAL A 65 2.09 -8.62 -9.12
CA VAL A 65 1.76 -7.77 -7.97
C VAL A 65 2.90 -6.83 -7.58
N HIS A 66 4.15 -7.33 -7.63
CA HIS A 66 5.32 -6.51 -7.36
C HIS A 66 5.50 -5.41 -8.42
N VAL A 67 5.32 -5.75 -9.70
CA VAL A 67 5.39 -4.79 -10.82
C VAL A 67 4.27 -3.75 -10.69
N MET A 68 3.03 -4.17 -10.43
CA MET A 68 1.89 -3.28 -10.24
C MET A 68 2.11 -2.30 -9.07
N ALA A 69 2.69 -2.77 -7.95
CA ALA A 69 3.02 -1.91 -6.82
C ALA A 69 4.01 -0.79 -7.21
N ASN A 70 5.02 -1.11 -8.02
CA ASN A 70 5.98 -0.14 -8.53
C ASN A 70 5.32 0.85 -9.51
N THR A 71 4.56 0.35 -10.49
CA THR A 71 3.91 1.19 -11.50
C THR A 71 2.91 2.16 -10.87
N LEU A 72 2.06 1.68 -9.94
CA LEU A 72 1.05 2.53 -9.31
C LEU A 72 1.66 3.55 -8.33
N GLN A 73 2.71 3.19 -7.59
CA GLN A 73 3.38 4.13 -6.71
C GLN A 73 4.09 5.24 -7.50
N VAL A 74 4.72 4.91 -8.63
CA VAL A 74 5.29 5.90 -9.56
C VAL A 74 4.17 6.76 -10.17
N GLY A 75 3.08 6.14 -10.63
CA GLY A 75 1.88 6.81 -11.11
C GLY A 75 1.35 7.85 -10.12
N ALA A 76 1.23 7.48 -8.85
CA ALA A 76 0.78 8.36 -7.78
C ALA A 76 1.73 9.55 -7.55
N ARG A 77 3.05 9.35 -7.71
CA ARG A 77 4.06 10.41 -7.64
C ARG A 77 4.02 11.38 -8.83
N VAL A 78 3.63 10.90 -10.02
CA VAL A 78 3.55 11.76 -11.21
C VAL A 78 2.21 12.48 -11.33
N ALA A 79 1.12 11.84 -10.88
CA ALA A 79 -0.22 12.41 -10.90
C ALA A 79 -0.50 13.38 -9.74
N GLY A 80 0.27 13.28 -8.66
CA GLY A 80 0.25 14.20 -7.55
C GLY A 80 1.67 14.55 -7.12
N VAL A 81 2.00 15.84 -7.17
CA VAL A 81 3.19 16.45 -6.55
C VAL A 81 4.47 16.33 -7.38
N GLY A 82 4.74 17.37 -8.18
CA GLY A 82 6.12 17.72 -8.52
C GLY A 82 6.90 17.94 -7.22
N GLY A 83 7.83 17.03 -6.90
CA GLY A 83 8.69 17.14 -5.72
C GLY A 83 8.60 15.95 -4.76
N TRP A 84 8.92 14.74 -5.22
CA TRP A 84 9.42 13.68 -4.33
C TRP A 84 10.89 13.44 -4.65
N VAL A 85 11.73 14.43 -4.32
CA VAL A 85 13.17 14.23 -4.15
C VAL A 85 13.48 14.23 -2.67
N GLY A 86 14.12 13.15 -2.21
CA GLY A 86 15.04 13.17 -1.09
C GLY A 86 14.45 13.02 0.32
N GLY A 87 14.77 11.88 0.92
CA GLY A 87 14.75 11.68 2.37
C GLY A 87 15.44 10.36 2.68
N GLY A 88 16.76 10.33 2.48
CA GLY A 88 17.64 9.30 3.04
C GLY A 88 18.00 9.61 4.48
#